data_AF-A0A7C5GXW2-F1
#
_entry.id   AF-A0A7C5GXW2-F1
#
_cell.length_a   1.000
_cell.length_b   1.000
_cell.length_c   1.000
_cell.angle_alpha   90.00
_cell.angle_beta   90.00
_cell.angle_gamma   90.00
#
_symmetry.space_group_name_H-M   'P 1'
#
loop_
_entity.id
_entity.type
_entity.pdbx_description
1 polymer ?
#
loop_
_entity_poly.entity_id
_entity_poly.type
_entity_poly.pdbx_seq_one_letter_code
_entity_poly.pdbx_strand_id
1 'polypeptide(L)' 'MDFTFAAYKKLMESAANAGYQAITVREYLQGIRKPLTLILRHDVEWNPRRALAFAELEKACGFRSTFYFRVDTKAFDL' A
#
# COMPACT_ATOMS: atom_id res chain seq x y z
N MET A 1 -3.52 18.44 -8.11
CA MET A 1 -3.67 17.29 -9.02
C MET A 1 -4.45 16.23 -8.27
N ASP A 2 -5.48 15.69 -8.90
CA ASP A 2 -6.36 14.71 -8.25
C ASP A 2 -5.75 13.31 -8.29
N PHE A 3 -6.10 12.51 -7.28
CA PHE A 3 -5.68 11.12 -7.20
C PHE A 3 -6.41 10.27 -8.26
N THR A 4 -5.65 9.46 -9.00
CA THR A 4 -6.18 8.41 -9.87
C THR A 4 -5.36 7.14 -9.72
N PHE A 5 -5.98 5.97 -9.95
CA PHE A 5 -5.25 4.70 -9.97
C PHE A 5 -4.14 4.67 -11.02
N ALA A 6 -4.32 5.36 -12.16
CA ALA A 6 -3.29 5.47 -13.20
C ALA A 6 -2.08 6.29 -12.72
N ALA A 7 -2.30 7.44 -12.09
CA ALA A 7 -1.22 8.24 -11.50
C ALA A 7 -0.50 7.46 -10.38
N TYR A 8 -1.25 6.73 -9.56
CA TYR A 8 -0.70 5.90 -8.51
C TYR A 8 0.15 4.73 -9.05
N LYS A 9 -0.33 4.04 -10.09
CA LYS A 9 0.43 3.01 -10.80
C LYS A 9 1.77 3.55 -11.30
N LYS A 10 1.74 4.71 -11.96
CA LYS A 10 2.95 5.38 -12.47
C LYS A 10 3.93 5.73 -11.34
N LEU A 11 3.43 6.16 -10.19
CA LEU A 11 4.26 6.44 -9.00
C LEU A 11 4.93 5.15 -8.51
N MET A 12 4.20 4.06 -8.38
CA MET A 12 4.74 2.77 -7.95
C MET A 12 5.77 2.22 -8.95
N GLU A 13 5.47 2.24 -10.25
CA GLU A 13 6.42 1.83 -11.29
C GLU A 13 7.71 2.67 -11.24
N SER A 14 7.59 3.98 -11.04
CA SER A 14 8.75 4.87 -10.91
C SER A 14 9.58 4.56 -9.67
N ALA A 15 8.93 4.29 -8.54
CA ALA A 15 9.60 3.88 -7.32
C ALA A 15 10.34 2.54 -7.49
N ALA A 16 9.71 1.56 -8.12
CA ALA A 16 10.32 0.26 -8.39
C ALA A 16 11.56 0.40 -9.30
N ASN A 17 11.44 1.19 -10.38
CA ASN A 17 12.55 1.47 -11.29
C ASN A 17 13.70 2.22 -10.62
N ALA A 18 13.42 3.05 -9.62
CA ALA A 18 14.42 3.74 -8.82
C ALA A 18 15.05 2.85 -7.71
N GLY A 19 14.67 1.57 -7.63
CA GLY A 19 15.23 0.61 -6.68
C GLY A 19 14.59 0.64 -5.30
N TYR A 20 13.44 1.30 -5.13
CA TYR A 20 12.74 1.29 -3.86
C TYR A 20 12.10 -0.08 -3.58
N GLN A 21 12.13 -0.50 -2.33
CA GLN A 21 11.45 -1.69 -1.84
C GLN A 21 10.44 -1.31 -0.77
N ALA A 22 9.24 -1.91 -0.80
CA ALA A 22 8.28 -1.73 0.29
C ALA A 22 8.51 -2.78 1.39
N ILE A 23 8.51 -2.31 2.63
CA ILE A 23 8.35 -3.16 3.81
C ILE A 23 7.04 -2.82 4.50
N THR A 24 6.43 -3.83 5.11
CA THR A 24 5.25 -3.65 5.94
C THR A 24 5.60 -2.92 7.23
N VAL A 25 4.59 -2.32 7.88
CA VAL A 25 4.78 -1.69 9.20
C VAL A 25 5.27 -2.73 10.21
N ARG A 26 4.78 -3.97 10.15
CA ARG A 26 5.24 -5.08 11.00
C ARG A 26 6.74 -5.31 10.86
N GLU A 27 7.23 -5.43 9.63
CA GLU A 27 8.66 -5.65 9.35
C GLU A 27 9.50 -4.48 9.86
N TYR A 28 9.04 -3.24 9.65
CA TYR A 28 9.71 -2.07 10.18
C TYR A 28 9.78 -2.08 11.71
N LEU A 29 8.70 -2.44 12.41
CA LEU A 29 8.67 -2.54 13.86
C LEU A 29 9.54 -3.70 14.39
N GLN A 30 9.74 -4.74 13.61
CA GLN A 30 10.68 -5.84 13.90
C GLN A 30 12.16 -5.46 13.66
N GLY A 31 12.45 -4.21 13.35
CA GLY A 31 13.81 -3.72 13.15
C GLY A 31 14.38 -3.98 11.75
N ILE A 32 13.58 -4.47 10.79
CA ILE A 32 14.05 -4.65 9.41
C ILE A 32 14.32 -3.26 8.82
N ARG A 33 15.54 -3.07 8.33
CA ARG A 33 15.98 -1.86 7.64
C ARG A 33 16.63 -2.28 6.32
N LYS A 34 16.20 -1.65 5.23
CA LYS A 34 16.80 -1.82 3.90
C LYS A 34 17.07 -0.45 3.28
N PRO A 35 18.12 -0.28 2.46
CA PRO A 35 18.27 0.92 1.66
C PRO A 35 17.05 1.14 0.76
N LEU A 36 16.72 2.41 0.47
CA LEU A 36 15.61 2.79 -0.42
C LEU A 36 14.28 2.12 -0.01
N THR A 37 13.92 2.20 1.26
CA THR A 37 12.68 1.60 1.77
C THR A 37 11.49 2.56 1.69
N LEU A 38 10.35 2.05 1.25
CA LEU A 38 9.04 2.66 1.42
C LEU A 38 8.23 1.89 2.47
N ILE A 39 7.43 2.60 3.25
CA ILE A 39 6.41 2.01 4.11
C ILE A 39 5.06 2.47 3.57
N LEU A 40 4.38 1.57 2.88
CA LEU A 40 3.07 1.82 2.31
C LEU A 40 1.98 1.40 3.30
N ARG A 41 1.07 2.34 3.59
CA ARG A 41 -0.04 2.13 4.51
C ARG A 41 -1.30 2.79 3.98
N HIS A 42 -2.43 2.11 4.18
CA HIS A 42 -3.75 2.58 3.77
C HIS A 42 -4.73 2.46 4.91
N ASP A 43 -5.47 3.53 5.18
CA ASP A 43 -6.59 3.49 6.10
C ASP A 43 -7.86 3.14 5.31
N VAL A 44 -8.48 2.02 5.67
CA VAL A 44 -9.66 1.49 4.99
C VAL A 44 -10.89 1.85 5.82
N GLU A 45 -11.54 2.94 5.42
CA GLU A 45 -12.68 3.47 6.14
C GLU A 45 -13.99 2.85 5.66
N TRP A 46 -14.33 2.90 4.37
CA TRP A 46 -15.71 2.63 3.92
C TRP A 46 -15.88 1.63 2.78
N ASN A 47 -14.82 1.33 2.02
CA ASN A 47 -14.92 0.58 0.78
C ASN A 47 -13.73 -0.39 0.65
N PRO A 48 -13.93 -1.66 1.01
CA PRO A 48 -12.91 -2.71 0.97
C PRO A 48 -12.48 -3.05 -0.46
N ARG A 49 -13.36 -2.87 -1.46
CA ARG A 49 -13.05 -3.17 -2.86
C ARG A 49 -12.04 -2.19 -3.41
N ARG A 50 -12.09 -0.93 -2.95
CA ARG A 50 -11.04 0.05 -3.28
C ARG A 50 -9.71 -0.33 -2.63
N ALA A 51 -9.73 -0.77 -1.37
CA ALA A 51 -8.53 -1.27 -0.69
C ALA A 51 -7.93 -2.49 -1.42
N LEU A 52 -8.77 -3.43 -1.87
CA LEU A 52 -8.34 -4.57 -2.67
C LEU A 52 -7.70 -4.12 -3.99
N ALA A 53 -8.31 -3.17 -4.70
CA ALA A 53 -7.75 -2.64 -5.95
C ALA A 53 -6.38 -1.98 -5.74
N PHE A 54 -6.17 -1.30 -4.61
CA PHE A 54 -4.83 -0.82 -4.22
C PHE A 54 -3.87 -1.99 -4.01
N ALA A 55 -4.26 -2.98 -3.20
CA ALA A 55 -3.41 -4.13 -2.88
C ALA A 55 -3.00 -4.91 -4.13
N GLU A 56 -3.91 -5.11 -5.08
CA GLU A 56 -3.65 -5.79 -6.35
C GLU A 56 -2.67 -5.01 -7.23
N LEU A 57 -2.85 -3.69 -7.33
CA LEU A 57 -1.94 -2.82 -8.08
C LEU A 57 -0.54 -2.82 -7.47
N GLU A 58 -0.44 -2.63 -6.16
CA GLU A 58 0.85 -2.63 -5.45
C GLU A 58 1.55 -3.98 -5.59
N LYS A 59 0.81 -5.08 -5.45
CA LYS A 59 1.33 -6.45 -5.67
C LYS A 59 1.85 -6.63 -7.09
N ALA A 60 1.14 -6.13 -8.10
CA ALA A 60 1.59 -6.17 -9.49
C ALA A 60 2.89 -5.39 -9.71
N CYS A 61 3.14 -4.34 -8.92
CA CYS A 61 4.39 -3.59 -8.92
C CYS A 61 5.47 -4.18 -7.98
N GLY A 62 5.22 -5.33 -7.33
CA GLY A 62 6.17 -5.99 -6.43
C GLY A 62 6.22 -5.39 -5.01
N PHE A 63 5.27 -4.54 -4.65
CA PHE A 63 5.18 -3.94 -3.33
C PHE A 63 4.25 -4.70 -2.39
N ARG A 64 4.50 -4.55 -1.09
CA ARG A 64 3.65 -5.02 0.00
C ARG A 64 3.29 -3.85 0.90
N SER A 65 2.04 -3.80 1.33
CA SER A 65 1.48 -2.67 2.06
C SER A 65 0.70 -3.12 3.28
N THR A 66 0.48 -2.20 4.20
CA THR A 66 -0.30 -2.43 5.43
C THR A 66 -1.65 -1.75 5.33
N PHE A 67 -2.75 -2.48 5.55
CA PHE A 67 -4.10 -1.94 5.50
C PHE A 67 -4.71 -1.92 6.91
N TYR A 68 -5.15 -0.75 7.35
CA TYR A 68 -5.81 -0.57 8.63
C TYR A 68 -7.31 -0.51 8.40
N PHE A 69 -8.02 -1.58 8.76
CA PHE A 69 -9.47 -1.62 8.69
C PHE A 69 -10.06 -1.00 9.95
N ARG A 70 -10.93 -0.01 9.76
CA ARG A 70 -11.63 0.63 10.86
C ARG A 70 -12.81 -0.26 11.28
N VAL A 71 -12.81 -0.73 12.53
CA VAL A 71 -13.72 -1.79 13.03
C VAL A 71 -15.18 -1.35 13.08
N ASP A 72 -15.45 -0.06 13.28
CA ASP A 72 -16.79 0.51 13.40
C ASP A 72 -17.44 0.85 12.04
N THR A 73 -16.91 0.32 10.93
CA THR A 73 -17.42 0.60 9.60
C THR A 73 -17.81 -0.67 8.85
N LYS A 74 -18.71 -0.52 7.87
CA LYS A 74 -19.11 -1.60 6.95
C LYS A 74 -17.95 -2.20 6.15
N ALA A 75 -16.76 -1.58 6.19
CA ALA A 75 -15.57 -2.12 5.54
C ALA A 75 -14.92 -3.27 6.33
N PHE A 76 -15.24 -3.41 7.62
CA PHE A 76 -14.72 -4.47 8.48
C PHE A 76 -15.49 -5.80 8.34
N ASP A 77 -16.79 -5.74 8.02
CA ASP A 77 -17.68 -6.91 7.95
C ASP A 77 -17.63 -7.67 6.60
N LEU A 78 -16.49 -7.69 5.88
CA LEU A 78 -16.36 -8.39 4.60
C LEU A 78 -15.60 -9.71 4.66
#